data_AF-A0A935HP85-F1
#
_entry.id   AF-A0A935HP85-F1
#
_cell.length_a   1.000
_cell.length_b   1.000
_cell.length_c   1.000
_cell.angle_alpha   90.00
_cell.angle_beta   90.00
_cell.angle_gamma   90.00
#
_symmetry.space_group_name_H-M   'P 1'
#
loop_
_entity.id
_entity.type
_entity.pdbx_description
1 polymer ?
#
loop_
_entity_poly.entity_id
_entity_poly.type
_entity_poly.pdbx_seq_one_letter_code
_entity_poly.pdbx_strand_id
1 'polypeptide(L)'
;MPTRTHDRFTPHGSLTRDQLLAYAEGRLNATEQHQVELHLEADPLLREAMEGLRMPGAAAALAHLAQERPTPKGINAGSWLVGGAVAVAIVAVLWWQLNDREEPLAEVGPRVEHKPASVPSGSTEIVPLAFTEIDTATEIAEILRIGHAATDRHAQASEATVERIMVERIGARPITVDQQTETPAADPRPAHNMALHWIYLHDLKVADPKDLYAAEPLLISEPEHVPARFADGQQRTAAMAEQRQMRYTPFMEEALSKFVRNDHKGCLEDLRFLMGQYPDDVNALFYAGLCCYNLGMNERAKEFLQRAATHPVSLFDEEATWYHALSLERLGDGDQARIEFARIAKAGGFYAERASNHASQH
;
A
#
# COMPACT_ATOMS: atom_id res chain seq x y z
N MET A 1 44.46 -49.04 32.02
CA MET A 1 43.73 -49.07 30.74
C MET A 1 42.30 -48.63 31.01
N PRO A 2 41.96 -47.33 30.86
CA PRO A 2 40.59 -46.89 31.07
C PRO A 2 39.73 -47.34 29.88
N THR A 3 38.74 -48.19 30.15
CA THR A 3 37.68 -48.56 29.22
C THR A 3 36.83 -47.32 28.93
N ARG A 4 36.93 -46.78 27.70
CA ARG A 4 36.01 -45.75 27.18
C ARG A 4 34.60 -46.34 27.15
N THR A 5 33.79 -45.99 28.15
CA THR A 5 32.33 -46.15 28.11
C THR A 5 31.81 -45.40 26.89
N HIS A 6 31.38 -46.14 25.87
CA HIS A 6 30.73 -45.57 24.69
C HIS A 6 29.36 -45.04 25.12
N ASP A 7 29.17 -43.73 24.99
CA ASP A 7 27.89 -43.08 25.26
C ASP A 7 26.89 -43.45 24.16
N ARG A 8 25.87 -44.24 24.52
CA ARG A 8 24.84 -44.76 23.62
C ARG A 8 23.90 -43.67 23.07
N PHE A 9 23.96 -42.45 23.60
CA PHE A 9 23.10 -41.33 23.21
C PHE A 9 23.83 -40.26 22.41
N THR A 10 25.12 -40.45 22.12
CA THR A 10 25.85 -39.53 21.24
C THR A 10 25.69 -39.97 19.78
N PRO A 11 25.20 -39.08 18.88
CA PRO A 11 25.13 -39.39 17.46
C PRO A 11 26.52 -39.72 16.91
N HIS A 12 26.62 -40.79 16.13
CA HIS A 12 27.88 -41.23 15.54
C HIS A 12 27.92 -40.93 14.04
N GLY A 13 28.93 -40.20 13.59
CA GLY A 13 29.15 -39.88 12.18
C GLY A 13 28.46 -38.60 11.74
N SER A 14 28.30 -38.44 10.42
CA SER A 14 27.57 -37.32 9.81
C SER A 14 26.44 -37.89 8.97
N LEU A 15 25.30 -37.22 9.00
CA LEU A 15 24.09 -37.72 8.38
C LEU A 15 24.05 -37.33 6.90
N THR A 16 23.85 -38.32 6.04
CA THR A 16 23.86 -38.10 4.58
C THR A 16 22.48 -37.69 4.09
N ARG A 17 22.44 -36.97 2.96
CA ARG A 17 21.20 -36.55 2.30
C ARG A 17 20.26 -37.74 2.01
N ASP A 18 20.81 -38.84 1.55
CA ASP A 18 20.03 -40.03 1.20
C ASP A 18 19.38 -40.68 2.43
N GLN A 19 20.03 -40.60 3.59
CA GLN A 19 19.47 -41.06 4.86
C GLN A 19 18.32 -40.17 5.34
N LEU A 20 18.40 -38.84 5.16
CA LEU A 20 17.27 -37.93 5.48
C LEU A 20 16.06 -38.19 4.57
N LEU A 21 16.30 -38.39 3.27
CA LEU A 21 15.24 -38.71 2.31
C LEU A 21 14.59 -40.06 2.64
N ALA A 22 15.40 -41.10 2.87
CA ALA A 22 14.90 -42.42 3.25
C ALA A 22 14.12 -42.40 4.58
N TYR A 23 14.53 -41.56 5.54
CA TYR A 23 13.80 -41.33 6.79
C TYR A 23 12.46 -40.62 6.55
N ALA A 24 12.44 -39.55 5.73
CA ALA A 24 11.21 -38.83 5.37
C ALA A 24 10.19 -39.72 4.65
N GLU A 25 10.69 -40.65 3.84
CA GLU A 25 9.90 -41.57 3.02
C GLU A 25 9.57 -42.89 3.74
N GLY A 26 9.98 -43.04 5.00
CA GLY A 26 9.67 -44.21 5.85
C GLY A 26 10.34 -45.51 5.41
N ARG A 27 11.49 -45.44 4.71
CA ARG A 27 12.19 -46.60 4.14
C ARG A 27 13.35 -47.13 4.98
N LEU A 28 13.67 -46.49 6.11
CA LEU A 28 14.76 -46.91 6.99
C LEU A 28 14.33 -48.05 7.92
N ASN A 29 15.30 -48.89 8.31
CA ASN A 29 15.08 -49.88 9.36
C ASN A 29 15.11 -49.23 10.76
N ALA A 30 14.63 -49.92 11.79
CA ALA A 30 14.49 -49.37 13.14
C ALA A 30 15.81 -48.86 13.75
N THR A 31 16.95 -49.46 13.39
CA THR A 31 18.27 -49.04 13.89
C THR A 31 18.75 -47.77 13.19
N GLU A 32 18.56 -47.66 11.89
CA GLU A 32 18.89 -46.47 11.09
C GLU A 32 17.98 -45.30 11.44
N GLN A 33 16.69 -45.57 11.65
CA GLN A 33 15.71 -44.58 12.08
C GLN A 33 16.12 -43.93 13.40
N HIS A 34 16.47 -44.77 14.39
CA HIS A 34 16.90 -44.29 15.70
C HIS A 34 18.19 -43.44 15.62
N GLN A 35 19.13 -43.80 14.73
CA GLN A 35 20.32 -42.98 14.49
C GLN A 35 19.95 -41.61 13.91
N VAL A 36 19.00 -41.53 12.98
CA VAL A 36 18.53 -40.25 12.44
C VAL A 36 17.86 -39.42 13.52
N GLU A 37 17.00 -40.02 14.34
CA GLU A 37 16.31 -39.35 15.45
C GLU A 37 17.29 -38.72 16.46
N LEU A 38 18.37 -39.43 16.83
CA LEU A 38 19.43 -38.88 17.68
C LEU A 38 20.11 -37.64 17.09
N HIS A 39 20.29 -37.59 15.76
CA HIS A 39 20.85 -36.41 15.10
C HIS A 39 19.84 -35.24 15.03
N LEU A 40 18.55 -35.53 14.89
CA LEU A 40 17.47 -34.51 14.89
C LEU A 40 17.20 -33.93 16.29
N GLU A 41 17.46 -34.72 17.33
CA GLU A 41 17.42 -34.24 18.71
C GLU A 41 18.60 -33.32 19.01
N ALA A 42 19.80 -33.67 18.52
CA ALA A 42 21.03 -32.91 18.76
C ALA A 42 21.14 -31.60 17.96
N ASP A 43 20.52 -31.51 16.77
CA ASP A 43 20.63 -30.34 15.90
C ASP A 43 19.25 -29.75 15.54
N PRO A 44 18.90 -28.56 16.09
CA PRO A 44 17.67 -27.84 15.76
C PRO A 44 17.51 -27.55 14.26
N LEU A 45 18.62 -27.31 13.54
CA LEU A 45 18.59 -27.00 12.11
C LEU A 45 18.20 -28.24 11.29
N LEU A 46 18.72 -29.42 11.65
CA LEU A 46 18.35 -30.67 10.98
C LEU A 46 16.86 -31.00 11.20
N ARG A 47 16.30 -30.64 12.35
CA ARG A 47 14.88 -30.81 12.65
C ARG A 47 13.99 -29.96 11.73
N GLU A 48 14.30 -28.68 11.58
CA GLU A 48 13.59 -27.78 10.66
C GLU A 48 13.74 -28.23 9.20
N ALA A 49 14.95 -28.64 8.81
CA ALA A 49 15.21 -29.18 7.47
C ALA A 49 14.38 -30.44 7.19
N MET A 50 14.19 -31.30 8.19
CA MET A 50 13.32 -32.48 8.09
C MET A 50 11.84 -32.13 7.98
N GLU A 51 11.39 -31.09 8.67
CA GLU A 51 10.00 -30.62 8.58
C GLU A 51 9.69 -30.10 7.15
N GLY A 52 10.60 -29.32 6.57
CA GLY A 52 10.51 -28.89 5.17
C GLY A 52 10.53 -30.06 4.18
N LEU A 53 11.35 -31.09 4.44
CA LEU A 53 11.44 -32.26 3.57
C LEU A 53 10.17 -33.14 3.60
N ARG A 54 9.39 -33.11 4.68
CA ARG A 54 8.11 -33.83 4.82
C ARG A 54 6.93 -33.13 4.15
N MET A 55 7.12 -31.90 3.65
CA MET A 55 6.07 -31.20 2.91
C MET A 55 5.74 -31.93 1.60
N PRO A 56 4.46 -31.95 1.18
CA PRO A 56 4.06 -32.58 -0.08
C PRO A 56 4.84 -32.01 -1.28
N GLY A 57 5.50 -32.88 -2.05
CA GLY A 57 6.25 -32.49 -3.25
C GLY A 57 7.68 -31.99 -3.01
N ALA A 58 8.12 -31.81 -1.76
CA ALA A 58 9.46 -31.29 -1.44
C ALA A 58 10.59 -32.22 -1.95
N ALA A 59 10.46 -33.53 -1.74
CA ALA A 59 11.43 -34.52 -2.22
C ALA A 59 11.55 -34.52 -3.76
N ALA A 60 10.43 -34.34 -4.47
CA ALA A 60 10.40 -34.28 -5.94
C ALA A 60 11.04 -32.99 -6.47
N ALA A 61 10.76 -31.84 -5.85
CA ALA A 61 11.39 -30.57 -6.18
C ALA A 61 12.92 -30.61 -5.97
N LEU A 62 13.37 -31.23 -4.88
CA LEU A 62 14.79 -31.39 -4.56
C LEU A 62 15.53 -32.30 -5.56
N ALA A 63 14.84 -33.30 -6.11
CA ALA A 63 15.39 -34.17 -7.16
C ALA A 63 15.56 -33.41 -8.49
N HIS A 64 14.61 -32.52 -8.83
CA HIS A 64 14.67 -31.70 -10.04
C HIS A 64 15.85 -30.72 -10.02
N LEU A 65 16.12 -30.08 -8.87
CA LEU A 65 17.26 -29.16 -8.71
C LEU A 65 18.62 -29.85 -8.88
N ALA A 66 18.72 -31.14 -8.54
CA ALA A 66 19.96 -31.89 -8.74
C ALA A 66 20.25 -32.17 -10.22
N GLN A 67 19.22 -32.20 -11.07
CA GLN A 67 19.35 -32.43 -12.51
C GLN A 67 19.76 -31.16 -13.27
N GLU A 68 19.47 -29.98 -12.73
CA GLU A 68 19.87 -28.69 -13.32
C GLU A 68 21.29 -28.24 -12.95
N ARG A 69 22.05 -29.07 -12.23
CA ARG A 69 23.42 -28.72 -11.85
C ARG A 69 24.28 -28.59 -13.12
N PRO A 70 24.87 -27.41 -13.42
CA PRO A 70 25.67 -27.23 -14.61
C PRO A 70 26.89 -28.16 -14.56
N THR A 71 26.93 -29.15 -15.45
CA THR A 71 28.06 -30.06 -15.57
C THR A 71 29.22 -29.33 -16.24
N PRO A 72 30.44 -29.34 -15.66
CA PRO A 72 31.59 -28.71 -16.29
C PRO A 72 32.11 -29.63 -17.39
N LYS A 73 31.54 -29.51 -18.60
CA LYS A 73 32.15 -30.08 -19.81
C LYS A 73 32.69 -28.95 -20.68
N GLY A 74 34.00 -28.78 -20.59
CA GLY A 74 34.85 -28.19 -21.63
C GLY A 74 34.58 -26.73 -21.95
N ILE A 75 35.08 -25.80 -21.12
CA ILE A 75 35.22 -24.40 -21.53
C ILE A 75 36.62 -23.94 -21.13
N ASN A 76 37.45 -23.63 -22.13
CA ASN A 76 38.80 -23.10 -21.96
C ASN A 76 38.72 -21.74 -21.24
N ALA A 77 39.42 -21.62 -20.11
CA ALA A 77 39.42 -20.44 -19.24
C ALA A 77 39.89 -19.13 -19.89
N GLY A 78 40.44 -19.17 -21.12
CA GLY A 78 40.93 -18.00 -21.83
C GLY A 78 39.86 -17.15 -22.55
N SER A 79 38.72 -17.74 -22.95
CA SER A 79 37.73 -17.03 -23.78
C SER A 79 36.75 -16.16 -23.00
N TRP A 80 36.52 -16.44 -21.71
CA TRP A 80 35.64 -15.62 -20.86
C TRP A 80 36.31 -14.33 -20.37
N LEU A 81 37.63 -14.33 -20.17
CA LEU A 81 38.35 -13.12 -19.74
C LEU A 81 38.46 -12.07 -20.86
N VAL A 82 38.57 -12.50 -22.12
CA VAL A 82 38.61 -11.58 -23.27
C VAL A 82 37.22 -10.99 -23.56
N GLY A 83 36.14 -11.78 -23.42
CA GLY A 83 34.77 -11.28 -23.57
C GLY A 83 34.36 -10.29 -22.49
N GLY A 84 34.72 -10.57 -21.23
CA GLY A 84 34.44 -9.68 -20.10
C GLY A 84 35.19 -8.36 -20.16
N ALA A 85 36.47 -8.38 -20.55
CA ALA A 85 37.29 -7.17 -20.66
C ALA A 85 36.80 -6.22 -21.77
N VAL A 86 36.31 -6.75 -22.89
CA VAL A 86 35.76 -5.95 -24.00
C VAL A 86 34.43 -5.30 -23.60
N ALA A 87 33.56 -6.03 -22.88
CA ALA A 87 32.30 -5.46 -22.38
C ALA A 87 32.53 -4.34 -21.36
N VAL A 88 33.49 -4.51 -20.43
CA VAL A 88 33.86 -3.47 -19.45
C VAL A 88 34.50 -2.26 -20.13
N ALA A 89 35.34 -2.45 -21.15
CA ALA A 89 35.93 -1.35 -21.90
C ALA A 89 34.90 -0.54 -22.70
N ILE A 90 33.91 -1.20 -23.31
CA ILE A 90 32.82 -0.51 -24.03
C ILE A 90 31.93 0.27 -23.06
N VAL A 91 31.62 -0.30 -21.89
CA VAL A 91 30.88 0.40 -20.83
C VAL A 91 31.69 1.57 -20.28
N ALA A 92 33.00 1.44 -20.09
CA ALA A 92 33.86 2.52 -19.61
C ALA A 92 34.00 3.67 -20.64
N VAL A 93 34.07 3.37 -21.94
CA VAL A 93 34.12 4.39 -23.01
C VAL A 93 32.77 5.08 -23.19
N LEU A 94 31.65 4.35 -23.09
CA LEU A 94 30.32 4.97 -23.05
C LEU A 94 30.17 5.85 -21.80
N TRP A 95 30.61 5.35 -20.64
CA TRP A 95 30.55 6.09 -19.38
C TRP A 95 31.40 7.38 -19.45
N TRP A 96 32.60 7.33 -20.05
CA TRP A 96 33.45 8.51 -20.26
C TRP A 96 32.82 9.51 -21.25
N GLN A 97 32.29 9.07 -22.39
CA GLN A 97 31.63 9.97 -23.35
C GLN A 97 30.36 10.63 -22.81
N LEU A 98 29.71 10.02 -21.82
CA LEU A 98 28.55 10.58 -21.13
C LEU A 98 28.91 11.47 -19.92
N ASN A 99 30.12 11.36 -19.35
CA ASN A 99 30.53 12.08 -18.13
C ASN A 99 31.44 13.30 -18.34
N ASP A 100 31.99 13.56 -19.53
CA ASP A 100 32.89 14.72 -19.79
C ASP A 100 32.15 16.08 -19.92
N ARG A 101 31.02 16.25 -19.24
CA ARG A 101 30.33 17.54 -19.11
C ARG A 101 30.08 17.87 -17.65
N GLU A 102 31.16 18.01 -16.89
CA GLU A 102 31.13 18.67 -15.59
C GLU A 102 31.65 20.12 -15.76
N GLU A 103 30.74 21.10 -15.69
CA GLU A 103 31.10 22.45 -15.22
C GLU A 103 31.06 22.49 -13.68
N PRO A 104 31.88 23.34 -13.04
CA PRO A 104 32.38 23.12 -11.69
C PRO A 104 31.42 23.55 -10.58
N LEU A 105 31.54 22.80 -9.48
CA LEU A 105 30.87 22.89 -8.17
C LEU A 105 30.54 24.32 -7.69
N ALA A 106 29.24 24.61 -7.60
CA ALA A 106 28.68 25.64 -6.73
C ALA A 106 27.50 25.05 -5.94
N GLU A 107 27.63 25.12 -4.62
CA GLU A 107 26.64 25.02 -3.53
C GLU A 107 25.55 23.92 -3.55
N VAL A 108 25.51 23.23 -2.42
CA VAL A 108 24.55 22.22 -1.97
C VAL A 108 23.09 22.53 -2.33
N GLY A 109 22.50 21.67 -3.17
CA GLY A 109 21.06 21.41 -3.36
C GLY A 109 20.68 21.05 -4.82
N PRO A 110 19.54 20.38 -5.13
CA PRO A 110 18.55 19.72 -4.27
C PRO A 110 18.25 18.25 -4.64
N ARG A 111 17.51 17.60 -3.73
CA ARG A 111 16.75 16.35 -3.87
C ARG A 111 16.04 16.27 -5.23
N VAL A 112 16.22 15.16 -5.96
CA VAL A 112 15.54 14.93 -7.24
C VAL A 112 14.03 14.91 -7.00
N GLU A 113 13.39 15.86 -7.65
CA GLU A 113 12.00 16.21 -7.67
C GLU A 113 11.24 15.19 -8.55
N HIS A 114 10.30 14.44 -7.94
CA HIS A 114 9.23 13.82 -8.71
C HIS A 114 8.41 14.95 -9.31
N LYS A 115 8.46 15.15 -10.62
CA LYS A 115 7.63 16.13 -11.31
C LYS A 115 6.15 15.78 -11.08
N PRO A 116 5.43 16.52 -10.23
CA PRO A 116 3.99 16.37 -10.11
C PRO A 116 3.37 17.03 -11.34
N ALA A 117 2.18 16.59 -11.73
CA ALA A 117 1.33 17.43 -12.56
C ALA A 117 1.25 18.80 -11.87
N SER A 118 1.57 19.86 -12.61
CA SER A 118 1.67 21.22 -12.09
C SER A 118 0.34 21.66 -11.48
N VAL A 119 0.31 21.80 -10.15
CA VAL A 119 -0.73 22.47 -9.36
C VAL A 119 -0.04 23.60 -8.59
N PRO A 120 -0.65 24.79 -8.42
CA PRO A 120 0.06 25.96 -7.91
C PRO A 120 0.51 25.78 -6.46
N SER A 121 1.78 26.11 -6.23
CA SER A 121 2.43 26.13 -4.91
C SER A 121 1.68 26.99 -3.89
N GLY A 122 1.17 26.34 -2.86
CA GLY A 122 1.00 26.86 -1.51
C GLY A 122 1.66 25.88 -0.55
N SER A 123 2.98 25.90 -0.46
CA SER A 123 3.77 24.94 0.31
C SER A 123 3.69 25.26 1.81
N THR A 124 2.74 24.62 2.49
CA THR A 124 2.86 24.33 3.93
C THR A 124 3.82 23.16 4.07
N GLU A 125 4.83 23.30 4.93
CA GLU A 125 5.82 22.26 5.21
C GLU A 125 5.09 20.99 5.74
N ILE A 126 5.09 19.90 4.97
CA ILE A 126 4.37 18.67 5.30
C ILE A 126 5.09 17.98 6.47
N VAL A 127 4.57 18.12 7.69
CA VAL A 127 5.08 17.40 8.86
C VAL A 127 4.51 15.98 8.83
N PRO A 128 5.33 14.92 8.71
CA PRO A 128 4.82 13.56 8.72
C PRO A 128 4.04 13.25 10.01
N LEU A 129 2.96 12.47 9.90
CA LEU A 129 2.21 11.99 11.05
C LEU A 129 3.11 11.04 11.88
N ALA A 130 3.31 11.34 13.17
CA ALA A 130 4.17 10.53 14.03
C ALA A 130 3.39 9.37 14.68
N PHE A 131 4.03 8.22 14.87
CA PHE A 131 3.41 7.06 15.53
C PHE A 131 2.95 7.38 16.96
N THR A 132 3.75 8.14 17.71
CA THR A 132 3.41 8.58 19.07
C THR A 132 2.17 9.47 19.12
N GLU A 133 1.89 10.21 18.04
CA GLU A 133 0.70 11.05 17.92
C GLU A 133 -0.57 10.20 17.83
N ILE A 134 -0.51 9.08 17.10
CA ILE A 134 -1.61 8.12 16.96
C ILE A 134 -1.85 7.37 18.28
N ASP A 135 -0.78 6.88 18.91
CA ASP A 135 -0.87 6.08 20.13
C ASP A 135 -1.50 6.87 21.29
N THR A 136 -1.11 8.14 21.43
CA THR A 136 -1.64 9.02 22.47
C THR A 136 -3.02 9.62 22.15
N ALA A 137 -3.51 9.47 20.92
CA ALA A 137 -4.82 9.99 20.54
C ALA A 137 -5.96 9.32 21.31
N THR A 138 -7.01 10.09 21.59
CA THR A 138 -8.19 9.63 22.32
C THR A 138 -9.43 9.87 21.49
N GLU A 139 -10.20 8.80 21.30
CA GLU A 139 -11.41 8.88 20.49
C GLU A 139 -12.44 9.82 21.11
N ILE A 140 -13.12 10.56 20.24
CA ILE A 140 -14.25 11.39 20.63
C ILE A 140 -15.45 10.52 21.04
N ALA A 141 -16.47 11.15 21.62
CA ALA A 141 -17.72 10.48 21.96
C ALA A 141 -18.35 9.83 20.71
N GLU A 142 -18.87 8.60 20.86
CA GLU A 142 -19.38 7.78 19.76
C GLU A 142 -20.43 8.50 18.88
N ILE A 143 -21.32 9.28 19.52
CA ILE A 143 -22.36 10.05 18.82
C ILE A 143 -21.80 11.14 17.89
N LEU A 144 -20.55 11.56 18.10
CA LEU A 144 -19.88 12.60 17.32
C LEU A 144 -18.91 12.01 16.28
N ARG A 145 -18.82 10.68 16.19
CA ARG A 145 -17.93 9.98 15.27
C ARG A 145 -18.59 9.77 13.91
N ILE A 146 -17.78 9.85 12.88
CA ILE A 146 -18.15 9.57 11.51
C ILE A 146 -18.30 8.04 11.36
N GLY A 147 -19.40 7.58 10.74
CA GLY A 147 -19.65 6.17 10.44
C GLY A 147 -20.56 5.41 11.41
N HIS A 148 -21.07 6.08 12.45
CA HIS A 148 -21.94 5.49 13.48
C HIS A 148 -23.44 5.60 13.19
N ALA A 149 -23.87 6.55 12.36
CA ALA A 149 -25.27 6.62 11.92
C ALA A 149 -25.47 5.81 10.62
N ALA A 150 -26.51 4.99 10.56
CA ALA A 150 -26.92 4.29 9.34
C ALA A 150 -27.22 5.25 8.17
N THR A 151 -27.47 6.53 8.48
CA THR A 151 -27.71 7.64 7.54
C THR A 151 -26.45 8.39 7.08
N ASP A 152 -25.28 8.14 7.66
CA ASP A 152 -24.01 8.75 7.23
C ASP A 152 -23.19 7.86 6.30
N ARG A 153 -23.53 6.57 6.23
CA ARG A 153 -23.04 5.70 5.17
C ARG A 153 -23.77 6.10 3.89
N HIS A 154 -23.05 6.18 2.77
CA HIS A 154 -23.58 6.55 1.44
C HIS A 154 -24.60 5.53 0.85
N ALA A 155 -25.43 4.93 1.70
CA ALA A 155 -26.43 3.92 1.37
C ALA A 155 -27.75 4.53 0.85
N GLN A 156 -27.95 5.85 0.88
CA GLN A 156 -29.10 6.47 0.24
C GLN A 156 -28.81 6.80 -1.23
N ALA A 157 -28.48 5.78 -2.01
CA ALA A 157 -28.90 5.76 -3.40
C ALA A 157 -30.43 5.61 -3.39
N SER A 158 -31.15 6.74 -3.29
CA SER A 158 -32.54 6.90 -3.71
C SER A 158 -33.38 5.59 -3.68
N GLU A 159 -33.90 5.22 -2.52
CA GLU A 159 -35.12 4.38 -2.46
C GLU A 159 -36.36 5.20 -2.86
N ALA A 160 -36.25 6.03 -3.91
CA ALA A 160 -37.42 6.33 -4.69
C ALA A 160 -37.84 5.01 -5.33
N THR A 161 -38.92 4.42 -4.81
CA THR A 161 -39.63 3.33 -5.47
C THR A 161 -39.94 3.80 -6.89
N VAL A 162 -39.11 3.43 -7.86
CA VAL A 162 -39.41 3.61 -9.27
C VAL A 162 -40.48 2.57 -9.58
N GLU A 163 -41.73 3.00 -9.45
CA GLU A 163 -42.84 2.26 -10.03
C GLU A 163 -42.57 2.19 -11.54
N ARG A 164 -42.20 1.01 -12.02
CA ARG A 164 -41.97 0.77 -13.45
C ARG A 164 -43.30 0.98 -14.18
N ILE A 165 -43.52 2.19 -14.68
CA ILE A 165 -44.54 2.44 -15.69
C ILE A 165 -44.07 1.71 -16.94
N MET A 166 -44.81 0.68 -17.34
CA MET A 166 -44.56 -0.05 -18.57
C MET A 166 -44.84 0.90 -19.75
N VAL A 167 -43.78 1.48 -20.32
CA VAL A 167 -43.91 2.33 -21.51
C VAL A 167 -44.15 1.43 -22.71
N GLU A 168 -45.35 1.51 -23.29
CA GLU A 168 -45.71 0.91 -24.57
C GLU A 168 -44.76 1.43 -25.66
N ARG A 169 -44.16 0.52 -26.45
CA ARG A 169 -43.20 0.87 -27.50
C ARG A 169 -43.87 1.74 -28.57
N ILE A 170 -43.60 3.04 -28.51
CA ILE A 170 -43.92 3.97 -29.60
C ILE A 170 -42.97 3.69 -30.76
N GLY A 171 -43.53 3.38 -31.94
CA GLY A 171 -42.78 3.14 -33.17
C GLY A 171 -41.94 4.35 -33.59
N ALA A 172 -40.75 4.08 -34.13
CA ALA A 172 -39.77 5.10 -34.50
C ALA A 172 -40.36 6.14 -35.47
N ARG A 173 -40.38 7.41 -35.04
CA ARG A 173 -40.54 8.56 -35.92
C ARG A 173 -39.16 9.11 -36.30
N PRO A 174 -38.95 9.52 -37.56
CA PRO A 174 -37.67 10.07 -38.00
C PRO A 174 -37.40 11.41 -37.31
N ILE A 175 -36.20 11.55 -36.76
CA ILE A 175 -35.72 12.77 -36.11
C ILE A 175 -35.35 13.76 -37.21
N THR A 176 -36.05 14.90 -37.25
CA THR A 176 -35.56 16.10 -37.94
C THR A 176 -34.81 16.92 -36.89
N VAL A 177 -33.52 17.13 -37.11
CA VAL A 177 -32.66 17.92 -36.22
C VAL A 177 -32.96 19.39 -36.49
N ASP A 178 -33.59 20.07 -35.54
CA ASP A 178 -33.67 21.52 -35.52
C ASP A 178 -32.57 22.04 -34.57
N GLN A 179 -31.58 22.74 -35.13
CA GLN A 179 -30.54 23.41 -34.36
C GLN A 179 -31.09 24.76 -33.87
N GLN A 180 -31.49 24.82 -32.61
CA GLN A 180 -31.56 26.08 -31.88
C GLN A 180 -30.66 26.02 -30.66
N THR A 181 -29.51 26.67 -30.80
CA THR A 181 -28.51 26.90 -29.78
C THR A 181 -28.99 28.03 -28.88
N GLU A 182 -29.47 27.71 -27.68
CA GLU A 182 -29.46 28.65 -26.57
C GLU A 182 -28.36 28.21 -25.60
N THR A 183 -27.30 29.01 -25.56
CA THR A 183 -26.12 28.83 -24.72
C THR A 183 -26.43 29.33 -23.30
N PRO A 184 -26.45 28.49 -22.25
CA PRO A 184 -26.37 28.99 -20.88
C PRO A 184 -24.93 29.47 -20.63
N ALA A 185 -24.80 30.66 -20.04
CA ALA A 185 -23.53 31.27 -19.72
C ALA A 185 -22.61 30.29 -18.95
N ALA A 186 -21.42 30.07 -19.50
CA ALA A 186 -20.42 29.17 -18.94
C ALA A 186 -19.83 29.78 -17.65
N ASP A 187 -20.07 29.11 -16.53
CA ASP A 187 -19.21 29.23 -15.34
C ASP A 187 -17.80 28.74 -15.72
N PRO A 188 -16.73 29.49 -15.40
CA PRO A 188 -15.36 29.05 -15.68
C PRO A 188 -14.92 28.06 -14.60
N ARG A 189 -15.40 26.82 -14.66
CA ARG A 189 -14.73 25.72 -13.95
C ARG A 189 -13.63 25.16 -14.85
N PRO A 190 -12.41 24.93 -14.36
CA PRO A 190 -11.48 24.07 -15.07
C PRO A 190 -12.15 22.69 -15.22
N ALA A 191 -12.25 22.21 -16.45
CA ALA A 191 -12.81 20.90 -16.73
C ALA A 191 -11.86 19.82 -16.19
N HIS A 192 -12.09 19.38 -14.95
CA HIS A 192 -11.47 18.17 -14.40
C HIS A 192 -12.19 16.94 -14.94
N ASN A 193 -12.06 16.72 -16.26
CA ASN A 193 -12.62 15.55 -16.95
C ASN A 193 -11.56 14.44 -17.01
N MET A 194 -11.28 13.78 -15.88
CA MET A 194 -10.90 12.37 -15.91
C MET A 194 -12.14 11.57 -15.58
N ALA A 195 -12.54 10.66 -16.50
CA ALA A 195 -13.53 9.64 -16.18
C ALA A 195 -12.87 8.64 -15.20
N LEU A 196 -12.87 9.02 -13.92
CA LEU A 196 -12.31 8.23 -12.83
C LEU A 196 -13.26 7.09 -12.51
N HIS A 197 -12.75 5.86 -12.51
CA HIS A 197 -13.42 4.72 -11.94
C HIS A 197 -13.23 4.76 -10.42
N TRP A 198 -14.30 4.48 -9.71
CA TRP A 198 -14.25 4.18 -8.29
C TRP A 198 -14.78 2.77 -8.05
N ILE A 199 -14.28 2.16 -7.00
CA ILE A 199 -14.70 0.86 -6.50
C ILE A 199 -15.26 1.04 -5.09
N TYR A 200 -15.92 -0.01 -4.59
CA TYR A 200 -16.36 -0.07 -3.20
C TYR A 200 -15.57 -1.13 -2.46
N LEU A 201 -14.93 -0.73 -1.34
CA LEU A 201 -14.28 -1.63 -0.39
C LEU A 201 -15.01 -1.47 0.95
N HIS A 202 -15.63 -2.53 1.46
CA HIS A 202 -16.44 -2.49 2.69
C HIS A 202 -17.52 -1.38 2.69
N ASP A 203 -18.23 -1.20 1.57
CA ASP A 203 -19.23 -0.14 1.34
C ASP A 203 -18.68 1.30 1.38
N LEU A 204 -17.35 1.45 1.35
CA LEU A 204 -16.65 2.72 1.30
C LEU A 204 -16.15 2.96 -0.13
N LYS A 205 -16.37 4.19 -0.64
CA LYS A 205 -15.98 4.57 -2.01
C LYS A 205 -14.47 4.82 -2.10
N VAL A 206 -13.81 4.23 -3.08
CA VAL A 206 -12.34 4.32 -3.24
C VAL A 206 -12.03 4.58 -4.72
N ALA A 207 -11.14 5.53 -5.02
CA ALA A 207 -10.65 5.73 -6.39
C ALA A 207 -9.86 4.51 -6.85
N ASP A 208 -10.12 4.00 -8.06
CA ASP A 208 -9.41 2.83 -8.59
C ASP A 208 -7.90 3.17 -8.73
N PRO A 209 -7.00 2.35 -8.17
CA PRO A 209 -5.55 2.58 -8.26
C PRO A 209 -5.03 2.73 -9.69
N LYS A 210 -5.70 2.13 -10.68
CA LYS A 210 -5.32 2.24 -12.10
C LYS A 210 -5.49 3.66 -12.65
N ASP A 211 -6.40 4.43 -12.05
CA ASP A 211 -6.64 5.81 -12.44
C ASP A 211 -5.80 6.79 -11.63
N LEU A 212 -5.29 6.36 -10.47
CA LEU A 212 -4.36 7.13 -9.64
C LEU A 212 -2.90 6.99 -10.08
N TYR A 213 -2.52 5.83 -10.60
CA TYR A 213 -1.12 5.48 -10.85
C TYR A 213 -0.89 4.92 -12.26
N ALA A 214 0.23 5.31 -12.88
CA ALA A 214 0.61 4.85 -14.20
C ALA A 214 0.91 3.33 -14.26
N ALA A 215 1.27 2.73 -13.13
CA ALA A 215 1.49 1.29 -12.96
C ALA A 215 0.91 0.86 -11.61
N GLU A 216 0.60 -0.43 -11.44
CA GLU A 216 0.04 -0.95 -10.19
C GLU A 216 0.99 -0.65 -9.02
N PRO A 217 0.57 0.17 -8.04
CA PRO A 217 1.41 0.54 -6.91
C PRO A 217 1.70 -0.68 -6.02
N LEU A 218 2.97 -0.82 -5.66
CA LEU A 218 3.47 -1.84 -4.75
C LEU A 218 3.99 -1.16 -3.49
N LEU A 219 3.45 -1.57 -2.35
CA LEU A 219 3.88 -1.12 -1.05
C LEU A 219 5.04 -1.98 -0.58
N ILE A 220 6.13 -1.32 -0.23
CA ILE A 220 7.36 -1.94 0.25
C ILE A 220 7.34 -1.82 1.78
N SER A 221 7.18 -2.95 2.48
CA SER A 221 7.41 -2.98 3.92
C SER A 221 8.88 -3.22 4.21
N GLU A 222 9.50 -2.35 5.01
CA GLU A 222 10.79 -2.65 5.64
C GLU A 222 10.60 -3.79 6.66
N PRO A 223 11.51 -4.78 6.72
CA PRO A 223 11.45 -5.81 7.75
C PRO A 223 11.61 -5.17 9.14
N GLU A 224 10.64 -5.39 10.01
CA GLU A 224 10.54 -4.82 11.36
C GLU A 224 11.74 -5.19 12.26
N HIS A 225 12.48 -6.24 11.90
CA HIS A 225 13.68 -6.70 12.60
C HIS A 225 14.70 -7.22 11.58
N VAL A 226 15.97 -6.84 11.74
CA VAL A 226 17.08 -7.55 11.08
C VAL A 226 17.39 -8.78 11.93
N PRO A 227 17.18 -10.02 11.44
CA PRO A 227 17.50 -11.22 12.20
C PRO A 227 18.99 -11.22 12.61
N ALA A 228 19.29 -11.59 13.85
CA ALA A 228 20.66 -11.62 14.41
C ALA A 228 21.63 -12.58 13.69
N ARG A 229 21.17 -13.30 12.65
CA ARG A 229 21.97 -14.24 11.83
C ARG A 229 22.85 -13.56 10.78
N PHE A 230 22.82 -12.23 10.66
CA PHE A 230 23.52 -11.50 9.60
C PHE A 230 24.71 -10.70 10.15
N ALA A 231 25.87 -11.36 10.22
CA ALA A 231 27.15 -10.74 10.61
C ALA A 231 27.91 -10.11 9.42
N ASP A 232 27.59 -10.48 8.17
CA ASP A 232 28.32 -10.06 6.97
C ASP A 232 27.53 -9.08 6.08
N GLY A 233 28.23 -8.05 5.60
CA GLY A 233 27.67 -6.92 4.85
C GLY A 233 26.93 -7.28 3.55
N GLN A 234 27.21 -8.43 2.93
CA GLN A 234 26.49 -8.90 1.74
C GLN A 234 25.12 -9.54 2.05
N GLN A 235 24.95 -10.13 3.24
CA GLN A 235 23.68 -10.74 3.64
C GLN A 235 22.70 -9.72 4.21
N ARG A 236 23.21 -8.59 4.74
CA ARG A 236 22.38 -7.42 5.05
C ARG A 236 21.65 -6.90 3.81
N THR A 237 22.30 -6.85 2.66
CA THR A 237 21.69 -6.42 1.40
C THR A 237 20.61 -7.38 0.93
N ALA A 238 20.77 -8.69 1.17
CA ALA A 238 19.77 -9.71 0.84
C ALA A 238 18.58 -9.74 1.83
N ALA A 239 18.81 -9.48 3.12
CA ALA A 239 17.75 -9.36 4.13
C ALA A 239 16.96 -8.05 4.00
N MET A 240 17.62 -6.94 3.63
CA MET A 240 16.95 -5.71 3.19
C MET A 240 16.20 -5.90 1.87
N ALA A 241 16.54 -6.91 1.07
CA ALA A 241 15.84 -7.25 -0.17
C ALA A 241 14.66 -8.21 0.03
N GLU A 242 14.43 -8.72 1.24
CA GLU A 242 13.22 -9.47 1.61
C GLU A 242 12.06 -8.51 1.92
N GLN A 243 12.01 -7.38 1.21
CA GLN A 243 10.89 -6.46 1.18
C GLN A 243 9.62 -7.23 0.82
N ARG A 244 8.66 -7.31 1.74
CA ARG A 244 7.33 -7.83 1.38
C ARG A 244 6.67 -6.76 0.52
N GLN A 245 6.54 -7.07 -0.76
CA GLN A 245 5.76 -6.26 -1.69
C GLN A 245 4.29 -6.60 -1.50
N MET A 246 3.50 -5.61 -1.07
CA MET A 246 2.06 -5.72 -0.96
C MET A 246 1.41 -4.95 -2.10
N ARG A 247 0.37 -5.53 -2.71
CA ARG A 247 -0.44 -4.81 -3.70
C ARG A 247 -1.32 -3.79 -2.98
N TYR A 248 -1.57 -2.67 -3.63
CA TYR A 248 -2.39 -1.60 -3.05
C TYR A 248 -3.81 -2.02 -2.71
N THR A 249 -4.54 -2.66 -3.62
CA THR A 249 -5.98 -2.92 -3.39
C THR A 249 -6.21 -3.83 -2.17
N PRO A 250 -5.50 -4.97 -2.01
CA PRO A 250 -5.60 -5.78 -0.80
C PRO A 250 -5.18 -5.03 0.47
N PHE A 251 -4.14 -4.17 0.38
CA PHE A 251 -3.72 -3.35 1.52
C PHE A 251 -4.79 -2.34 1.93
N MET A 252 -5.37 -1.61 0.96
CA MET A 252 -6.43 -0.65 1.20
C MET A 252 -7.69 -1.32 1.75
N GLU A 253 -8.02 -2.52 1.25
CA GLU A 253 -9.10 -3.34 1.78
C GLU A 253 -8.88 -3.66 3.26
N GLU A 254 -7.70 -4.14 3.65
CA GLU A 254 -7.34 -4.41 5.05
C GLU A 254 -7.45 -3.16 5.93
N ALA A 255 -6.90 -2.03 5.49
CA ALA A 255 -6.93 -0.76 6.20
C ALA A 255 -8.38 -0.28 6.43
N LEU A 256 -9.20 -0.27 5.38
CA LEU A 256 -10.61 0.15 5.46
C LEU A 256 -11.46 -0.82 6.27
N SER A 257 -11.07 -2.09 6.33
CA SER A 257 -11.67 -3.06 7.22
C SER A 257 -11.56 -2.65 8.69
N LYS A 258 -10.42 -2.08 9.09
CA LYS A 258 -10.22 -1.53 10.45
C LYS A 258 -11.09 -0.31 10.69
N PHE A 259 -11.20 0.59 9.71
CA PHE A 259 -12.10 1.75 9.79
C PHE A 259 -13.56 1.34 10.07
N VAL A 260 -14.09 0.38 9.32
CA VAL A 260 -15.48 -0.10 9.47
C VAL A 260 -15.72 -0.79 10.82
N ARG A 261 -14.67 -1.35 11.43
CA ARG A 261 -14.72 -1.94 12.78
C ARG A 261 -14.51 -0.91 13.91
N ASN A 262 -14.47 0.38 13.58
CA ASN A 262 -14.14 1.48 14.48
C ASN A 262 -12.72 1.42 15.06
N ASP A 263 -11.82 0.65 14.46
CA ASP A 263 -10.39 0.68 14.80
C ASP A 263 -9.73 1.83 14.03
N HIS A 264 -9.99 3.06 14.48
CA HIS A 264 -9.49 4.27 13.82
C HIS A 264 -7.98 4.43 13.97
N LYS A 265 -7.39 3.93 15.08
CA LYS A 265 -5.93 3.94 15.27
C LYS A 265 -5.24 2.98 14.30
N GLY A 266 -5.66 1.73 14.26
CA GLY A 266 -5.09 0.74 13.36
C GLY A 266 -5.28 1.10 11.89
N CYS A 267 -6.42 1.67 11.52
CA CYS A 267 -6.62 2.22 10.18
C CYS A 267 -5.63 3.37 9.88
N LEU A 268 -5.51 4.34 10.80
CA LEU A 268 -4.61 5.48 10.60
C LEU A 268 -3.13 5.06 10.52
N GLU A 269 -2.72 4.01 11.24
CA GLU A 269 -1.38 3.45 11.14
C GLU A 269 -1.08 2.89 9.73
N ASP A 270 -2.02 2.13 9.17
CA ASP A 270 -1.90 1.59 7.81
C ASP A 270 -1.88 2.73 6.78
N LEU A 271 -2.79 3.69 6.89
CA LEU A 271 -2.87 4.82 5.97
C LEU A 271 -1.63 5.73 6.08
N ARG A 272 -1.05 5.89 7.27
CA ARG A 272 0.23 6.57 7.46
C ARG A 272 1.35 5.83 6.73
N PHE A 273 1.39 4.50 6.80
CA PHE A 273 2.37 3.72 6.05
C PHE A 273 2.20 3.89 4.54
N LEU A 274 0.97 3.88 4.04
CA LEU A 274 0.65 4.16 2.63
C LEU A 274 1.12 5.56 2.21
N MET A 275 0.78 6.59 2.98
CA MET A 275 1.22 7.97 2.72
C MET A 275 2.74 8.16 2.83
N GLY A 276 3.44 7.31 3.58
CA GLY A 276 4.91 7.31 3.61
C GLY A 276 5.54 7.00 2.25
N GLN A 277 4.83 6.24 1.40
CA GLN A 277 5.28 5.85 0.06
C GLN A 277 4.58 6.65 -1.04
N TYR A 278 3.31 7.01 -0.81
CA TYR A 278 2.47 7.76 -1.72
C TYR A 278 1.84 8.97 -1.00
N PRO A 279 2.60 10.06 -0.78
CA PRO A 279 2.17 11.17 0.08
C PRO A 279 0.90 11.88 -0.36
N ASP A 280 0.60 11.86 -1.66
CA ASP A 280 -0.57 12.51 -2.27
C ASP A 280 -1.66 11.51 -2.67
N ASP A 281 -1.67 10.29 -2.12
CA ASP A 281 -2.75 9.34 -2.39
C ASP A 281 -4.09 9.88 -1.84
N VAL A 282 -5.03 10.18 -2.74
CA VAL A 282 -6.31 10.80 -2.37
C VAL A 282 -7.17 9.92 -1.47
N ASN A 283 -7.12 8.59 -1.64
CA ASN A 283 -7.86 7.68 -0.77
C ASN A 283 -7.26 7.73 0.64
N ALA A 284 -5.93 7.66 0.75
CA ALA A 284 -5.22 7.72 2.01
C ALA A 284 -5.45 9.04 2.74
N LEU A 285 -5.37 10.17 2.03
CA LEU A 285 -5.64 11.51 2.58
C LEU A 285 -7.05 11.61 3.14
N PHE A 286 -8.05 11.19 2.36
CA PHE A 286 -9.45 11.27 2.79
C PHE A 286 -9.70 10.42 4.04
N TYR A 287 -9.36 9.13 3.99
CA TYR A 287 -9.62 8.22 5.11
C TYR A 287 -8.76 8.50 6.34
N ALA A 288 -7.51 8.98 6.18
CA ALA A 288 -6.68 9.41 7.30
C ALA A 288 -7.30 10.64 7.98
N GLY A 289 -7.82 11.58 7.19
CA GLY A 289 -8.57 12.73 7.68
C GLY A 289 -9.78 12.33 8.55
N LEU A 290 -10.58 11.36 8.09
CA LEU A 290 -11.72 10.83 8.87
C LEU A 290 -11.27 10.12 10.15
N CYS A 291 -10.19 9.33 10.10
CA CYS A 291 -9.64 8.69 11.29
C CYS A 291 -9.17 9.74 12.30
N CYS A 292 -8.41 10.75 11.86
CA CYS A 292 -7.96 11.85 12.71
C CYS A 292 -9.14 12.59 13.34
N TYR A 293 -10.22 12.83 12.58
CA TYR A 293 -11.42 13.46 13.12
C TYR A 293 -12.04 12.63 14.26
N ASN A 294 -12.20 11.32 14.06
CA ASN A 294 -12.74 10.41 15.07
C ASN A 294 -11.81 10.25 16.28
N LEU A 295 -10.51 10.41 16.08
CA LEU A 295 -9.48 10.40 17.12
C LEU A 295 -9.28 11.76 17.82
N GLY A 296 -10.12 12.76 17.51
CA GLY A 296 -10.03 14.10 18.10
C GLY A 296 -8.80 14.90 17.67
N MET A 297 -8.03 14.39 16.71
CA MET A 297 -6.82 15.01 16.15
C MET A 297 -7.22 16.08 15.12
N ASN A 298 -7.95 17.10 15.55
CA ASN A 298 -8.65 18.03 14.66
C ASN A 298 -7.70 18.82 13.74
N GLU A 299 -6.48 19.14 14.18
CA GLU A 299 -5.48 19.80 13.33
C GLU A 299 -5.02 18.91 12.17
N ARG A 300 -4.75 17.62 12.44
CA ARG A 300 -4.41 16.65 11.39
C ARG A 300 -5.58 16.35 10.48
N ALA A 301 -6.78 16.24 11.06
CA ALA A 301 -7.99 16.06 10.28
C ALA A 301 -8.18 17.23 9.31
N LYS A 302 -8.03 18.48 9.80
CA LYS A 302 -8.06 19.69 8.97
C LYS A 302 -7.05 19.59 7.81
N GLU A 303 -5.79 19.30 8.11
CA GLU A 303 -4.73 19.20 7.10
C GLU A 303 -5.04 18.15 6.02
N PHE A 304 -5.35 16.91 6.41
CA PHE A 304 -5.58 15.83 5.45
C PHE A 304 -6.87 16.02 4.65
N LEU A 305 -7.95 16.48 5.28
CA LEU A 305 -9.22 16.73 4.60
C LEU A 305 -9.13 17.91 3.64
N GLN A 306 -8.36 18.96 3.97
CA GLN A 306 -8.11 20.07 3.05
C GLN A 306 -7.35 19.58 1.80
N ARG A 307 -6.34 18.72 2.00
CA ARG A 307 -5.57 18.14 0.88
C ARG A 307 -6.43 17.23 0.02
N ALA A 308 -7.31 16.42 0.62
CA ALA A 308 -8.27 15.61 -0.12
C ALA A 308 -9.29 16.47 -0.89
N ALA A 309 -9.78 17.55 -0.30
CA ALA A 309 -10.78 18.46 -0.89
C ALA A 309 -10.23 19.32 -2.05
N THR A 310 -8.92 19.54 -2.07
CA THR A 310 -8.24 20.32 -3.12
C THR A 310 -7.43 19.44 -4.07
N HIS A 311 -7.59 18.12 -3.97
CA HIS A 311 -6.86 17.16 -4.76
C HIS A 311 -7.29 17.21 -6.25
N PRO A 312 -6.38 16.96 -7.23
CA PRO A 312 -6.76 16.93 -8.65
C PRO A 312 -7.80 15.87 -9.03
N VAL A 313 -7.89 14.79 -8.24
CA VAL A 313 -8.91 13.74 -8.34
C VAL A 313 -10.09 14.14 -7.48
N SER A 314 -11.16 14.58 -8.12
CA SER A 314 -12.30 15.23 -7.45
C SER A 314 -13.28 14.27 -6.76
N LEU A 315 -12.89 13.02 -6.48
CA LEU A 315 -13.80 11.95 -6.04
C LEU A 315 -14.41 12.24 -4.65
N PHE A 316 -13.67 12.96 -3.81
CA PHE A 316 -14.04 13.24 -2.42
C PHE A 316 -14.26 14.73 -2.14
N ASP A 317 -14.34 15.59 -3.16
CA ASP A 317 -14.34 17.06 -2.96
C ASP A 317 -15.41 17.53 -1.99
N GLU A 318 -16.66 17.07 -2.17
CA GLU A 318 -17.77 17.49 -1.33
C GLU A 318 -17.64 16.92 0.10
N GLU A 319 -17.42 15.61 0.24
CA GLU A 319 -17.24 14.95 1.54
C GLU A 319 -16.05 15.53 2.31
N ALA A 320 -14.92 15.70 1.64
CA ALA A 320 -13.69 16.20 2.24
C ALA A 320 -13.85 17.66 2.68
N THR A 321 -14.48 18.50 1.86
CA THR A 321 -14.80 19.89 2.24
C THR A 321 -15.76 19.91 3.44
N TRP A 322 -16.76 19.03 3.46
CA TRP A 322 -17.70 18.91 4.57
C TRP A 322 -17.00 18.58 5.89
N TYR A 323 -16.18 17.52 5.90
CA TYR A 323 -15.49 17.12 7.12
C TYR A 323 -14.36 18.10 7.50
N HIS A 324 -13.73 18.76 6.53
CA HIS A 324 -12.77 19.84 6.79
C HIS A 324 -13.43 21.01 7.53
N ALA A 325 -14.62 21.45 7.09
CA ALA A 325 -15.40 22.47 7.78
C ALA A 325 -15.78 22.07 9.21
N LEU A 326 -16.15 20.81 9.43
CA LEU A 326 -16.41 20.28 10.78
C LEU A 326 -15.15 20.24 11.65
N SER A 327 -13.96 19.95 11.07
CA SER A 327 -12.69 20.05 11.78
C SER A 327 -12.37 21.50 12.18
N LEU A 328 -12.64 22.46 11.30
CA LEU A 328 -12.48 23.90 11.58
C LEU A 328 -13.38 24.35 12.74
N GLU A 329 -14.65 23.94 12.77
CA GLU A 329 -15.55 24.24 13.91
C GLU A 329 -14.97 23.76 15.25
N ARG A 330 -14.41 22.55 15.28
CA ARG A 330 -13.83 21.96 16.51
C ARG A 330 -12.55 22.65 16.97
N LEU A 331 -11.84 23.29 16.04
CA LEU A 331 -10.67 24.11 16.35
C LEU A 331 -11.04 25.54 16.77
N GLY A 332 -12.32 25.91 16.67
CA GLY A 332 -12.80 27.25 16.96
C GLY A 332 -12.73 28.21 15.76
N ASP A 333 -12.35 27.73 14.58
CA ASP A 333 -12.24 28.50 13.33
C ASP A 333 -13.60 28.64 12.62
N GLY A 334 -14.63 29.02 13.38
CA GLY A 334 -16.02 29.03 12.91
C GLY A 334 -16.27 29.93 11.69
N ASP A 335 -15.50 31.01 11.54
CA ASP A 335 -15.61 31.90 10.38
C ASP A 335 -15.21 31.20 9.08
N GLN A 336 -14.12 30.43 9.08
CA GLN A 336 -13.68 29.65 7.93
C GLN A 336 -14.65 28.50 7.66
N ALA A 337 -15.10 27.81 8.72
CA ALA A 337 -16.08 26.74 8.59
C ALA A 337 -17.36 27.23 7.91
N ARG A 338 -17.90 28.39 8.30
CA ARG A 338 -19.09 28.99 7.66
C ARG A 338 -18.88 29.26 6.17
N ILE A 339 -17.70 29.74 5.78
CA ILE A 339 -17.37 29.99 4.37
C ILE A 339 -17.43 28.68 3.57
N GLU A 340 -16.91 27.59 4.12
CA GLU A 340 -16.92 26.29 3.48
C GLU A 340 -18.31 25.67 3.42
N PHE A 341 -19.09 25.73 4.50
CA PHE A 341 -20.48 25.29 4.48
C PHE A 341 -21.32 26.07 3.48
N ALA A 342 -21.16 27.40 3.39
CA ALA A 342 -21.85 28.20 2.38
C ALA A 342 -21.46 27.78 0.96
N ARG A 343 -20.20 27.40 0.73
CA ARG A 343 -19.74 26.87 -0.57
C ARG A 343 -20.42 25.54 -0.90
N ILE A 344 -20.48 24.60 0.05
CA ILE A 344 -21.14 23.30 -0.12
C ILE A 344 -22.65 23.49 -0.38
N ALA A 345 -23.32 24.34 0.41
CA ALA A 345 -24.74 24.65 0.25
C ALA A 345 -25.05 25.20 -1.15
N LYS A 346 -24.19 26.09 -1.68
CA LYS A 346 -24.33 26.63 -3.03
C LYS A 346 -24.10 25.59 -4.13
N ALA A 347 -23.23 24.60 -3.89
CA ALA A 347 -22.93 23.55 -4.86
C ALA A 347 -24.12 22.61 -5.10
N GLY A 348 -25.02 22.46 -4.12
CA GLY A 348 -26.27 21.71 -4.27
C GLY A 348 -26.09 20.18 -4.30
N GLY A 349 -24.99 19.67 -3.74
CA GLY A 349 -24.71 18.23 -3.65
C GLY A 349 -25.34 17.54 -2.43
N PHE A 350 -24.81 16.38 -2.07
CA PHE A 350 -25.35 15.53 -1.00
C PHE A 350 -25.36 16.23 0.37
N TYR A 351 -24.36 17.06 0.66
CA TYR A 351 -24.23 17.77 1.93
C TYR A 351 -24.88 19.15 1.93
N ALA A 352 -25.49 19.59 0.82
CA ALA A 352 -25.96 20.97 0.68
C ALA A 352 -26.96 21.41 1.76
N GLU A 353 -27.95 20.56 2.08
CA GLU A 353 -28.95 20.87 3.12
C GLU A 353 -28.31 20.96 4.52
N ARG A 354 -27.46 19.98 4.86
CA ARG A 354 -26.74 19.96 6.14
C ARG A 354 -25.82 21.18 6.29
N ALA A 355 -25.16 21.57 5.20
CA ALA A 355 -24.29 22.74 5.16
C ALA A 355 -25.06 24.05 5.27
N SER A 356 -26.25 24.17 4.66
CA SER A 356 -27.11 25.33 4.85
C SER A 356 -27.51 25.51 6.31
N ASN A 357 -27.80 24.40 7.01
CA ASN A 357 -28.15 24.43 8.42
C ASN A 357 -26.95 24.88 9.29
N HIS A 358 -25.77 24.28 9.10
CA HIS A 358 -24.56 24.69 9.84
C HIS A 358 -24.18 26.15 9.59
N ALA A 359 -24.23 26.62 8.34
CA ALA A 359 -23.91 28.00 7.98
C ALA A 359 -24.84 29.03 8.64
N SER A 360 -26.03 28.62 9.09
CA SER A 360 -27.04 29.49 9.71
C SER A 360 -27.04 29.49 11.25
N GLN A 361 -26.33 28.56 11.89
CA GLN A 361 -26.34 28.36 13.35
C GLN A 361 -25.28 29.18 14.11
N HIS A 362 -24.42 29.89 13.39
CA HIS A 362 -23.32 30.72 13.89
C HIS A 362 -23.43 32.12 13.30
#